data_AF-H8GKE4-F1
#
_entry.id   AF-H8GKE4-F1
#
_cell.length_a   1.000
_cell.length_b   1.000
_cell.length_c   1.000
_cell.angle_alpha   90.00
_cell.angle_beta   90.00
_cell.angle_gamma   90.00
#
_symmetry.space_group_name_H-M   'P 1'
#
loop_
_entity.id
_entity.type
_entity.pdbx_description
1 polymer ?
#
loop_
_entity_poly.entity_id
_entity_poly.type
_entity_poly.pdbx_seq_one_letter_code
_entity_poly.pdbx_strand_id
1 'polypeptide(L)'
;MDTAHAPFRIDSSQSTDAAAVEIVHFFRSIDPLPNKVGLVLRTLVDCLALAPNNVHRQVGLRLAEAIDRDGPRFDLPYHNRQHVCEVMWCCRYLGLALDLAPQTTIEIILAALFHDYRHDGNNRSPIPFRLERHSINLARPYLLAAGLDPMQCRHHRRQEPHPEAPAYAPELAELDNIDNATPALTLCLADVLPSLGLTIEHALYLQEKLAQEWANRWVSKTKCASSNIRNPFLCSATASSPT
;
A
#
# COMPACT_ATOMS: atom_id res chain seq x y z
N MET A 1 9.56 19.51 -3.28
CA MET A 1 10.12 18.29 -2.67
C MET A 1 11.57 18.23 -3.09
N ASP A 2 12.48 17.91 -2.17
CA ASP A 2 13.89 17.78 -2.49
C ASP A 2 14.13 16.45 -3.22
N THR A 3 14.50 16.51 -4.49
CA THR A 3 14.74 15.33 -5.32
C THR A 3 16.18 14.81 -5.20
N ALA A 4 17.02 15.47 -4.42
CA ALA A 4 18.40 15.08 -4.20
C ALA A 4 18.54 14.05 -3.08
N HIS A 5 17.50 13.35 -2.64
CA HIS A 5 17.57 12.37 -1.55
C HIS A 5 16.62 11.19 -1.80
N ALA A 6 16.71 10.13 -1.02
CA ALA A 6 15.70 9.07 -1.08
C ALA A 6 14.31 9.67 -0.73
N PRO A 7 13.20 9.17 -1.32
CA PRO A 7 13.07 8.04 -2.25
C PRO A 7 13.34 8.38 -3.73
N PHE A 8 13.83 9.58 -4.07
CA PHE A 8 13.97 10.03 -5.46
C PHE A 8 15.20 9.49 -6.19
N ARG A 9 16.23 9.06 -5.45
CA ARG A 9 17.50 8.56 -5.98
C ARG A 9 18.06 7.41 -5.15
N ILE A 10 18.92 6.61 -5.77
CA ILE A 10 19.80 5.66 -5.09
C ILE A 10 21.20 6.28 -5.07
N ASP A 11 21.75 6.47 -3.88
CA ASP A 11 23.12 6.93 -3.68
C ASP A 11 23.97 5.74 -3.20
N SER A 12 24.91 5.29 -4.04
CA SER A 12 25.77 4.14 -3.74
C SER A 12 26.72 4.38 -2.55
N SER A 13 26.91 5.64 -2.14
CA SER A 13 27.69 6.01 -0.95
C SER A 13 26.87 6.08 0.33
N GLN A 14 25.54 6.04 0.22
CA GLN A 14 24.61 6.10 1.34
C GLN A 14 24.44 4.72 1.98
N SER A 15 24.41 4.65 3.32
CA SER A 15 24.05 3.42 4.01
C SER A 15 22.55 3.13 3.89
N THR A 16 22.17 1.86 4.02
CA THR A 16 20.76 1.44 4.05
C THR A 16 19.96 2.16 5.13
N ASP A 17 20.55 2.34 6.31
CA ASP A 17 19.90 3.02 7.45
C ASP A 17 19.66 4.51 7.15
N ALA A 18 20.62 5.18 6.50
CA ALA A 18 20.47 6.58 6.12
C ALA A 18 19.37 6.74 5.05
N ALA A 19 19.33 5.86 4.06
CA ALA A 19 18.26 5.86 3.06
C ALA A 19 16.89 5.64 3.70
N ALA A 20 16.78 4.70 4.64
CA ALA A 20 15.54 4.44 5.35
C ALA A 20 15.05 5.63 6.18
N VAL A 21 15.96 6.33 6.87
CA VAL A 21 15.63 7.57 7.61
C VAL A 21 15.14 8.66 6.67
N GLU A 22 15.79 8.87 5.53
CA GLU A 22 15.36 9.85 4.52
C GLU A 22 13.96 9.53 3.97
N ILE A 23 13.68 8.26 3.65
CA ILE A 23 12.36 7.81 3.19
C ILE A 23 11.30 8.10 4.25
N VAL A 24 11.54 7.76 5.52
CA VAL A 24 10.58 8.02 6.61
C VAL A 24 10.38 9.52 6.84
N HIS A 25 11.44 10.31 6.78
CA HIS A 25 11.33 11.78 6.87
C HIS A 25 10.47 12.34 5.75
N PHE A 26 10.65 11.81 4.54
CA PHE A 26 9.83 12.18 3.39
C PHE A 26 8.36 11.77 3.59
N PHE A 27 8.08 10.57 4.09
CA PHE A 27 6.72 10.12 4.43
C PHE A 27 6.03 11.06 5.43
N ARG A 28 6.75 11.49 6.46
CA ARG A 28 6.23 12.47 7.44
C ARG A 28 5.93 13.83 6.80
N SER A 29 6.71 14.23 5.79
CA SER A 29 6.51 15.51 5.09
C SER A 29 5.27 15.55 4.20
N ILE A 30 4.80 14.39 3.72
CA ILE A 30 3.58 14.30 2.88
C ILE A 30 2.31 14.15 3.72
N ASP A 31 2.42 13.74 4.99
CA ASP A 31 1.28 13.48 5.84
C ASP A 31 0.29 14.65 5.99
N PRO A 32 0.74 15.91 6.18
CA PRO A 32 -0.19 17.03 6.34
C PRO A 32 -0.80 17.53 5.02
N LEU A 33 -0.39 16.99 3.87
CA LEU A 33 -0.80 17.54 2.58
C LEU A 33 -2.27 17.18 2.25
N PRO A 34 -3.09 18.16 1.83
CA PRO A 34 -4.41 17.87 1.29
C PRO A 34 -4.27 17.23 -0.10
N ASN A 35 -5.19 16.33 -0.45
CA ASN A 35 -5.17 15.64 -1.74
C ASN A 35 -3.80 14.99 -2.04
N LYS A 36 -3.19 14.40 -1.00
CA LYS A 36 -1.81 13.88 -1.05
C LYS A 36 -1.64 12.80 -2.11
N VAL A 37 -2.66 11.99 -2.38
CA VAL A 37 -2.54 10.86 -3.33
C VAL A 37 -2.33 11.40 -4.74
N GLY A 38 -3.13 12.37 -5.17
CA GLY A 38 -2.98 13.04 -6.45
C GLY A 38 -1.69 13.84 -6.56
N LEU A 39 -1.24 14.49 -5.48
CA LEU A 39 0.05 15.20 -5.46
C LEU A 39 1.23 14.24 -5.61
N VAL A 40 1.25 13.16 -4.83
CA VAL A 40 2.30 12.13 -4.90
C VAL A 40 2.35 11.51 -6.29
N LEU A 41 1.20 11.10 -6.84
CA LEU A 41 1.18 10.50 -8.16
C LEU A 41 1.66 11.45 -9.25
N ARG A 42 1.26 12.73 -9.22
CA ARG A 42 1.78 13.75 -10.16
C ARG A 42 3.30 13.83 -10.12
N THR A 43 3.87 13.91 -8.92
CA THR A 43 5.33 13.94 -8.75
C THR A 43 5.98 12.67 -9.31
N LEU A 44 5.40 11.50 -9.04
CA LEU A 44 5.92 10.22 -9.54
C LEU A 44 5.90 10.12 -11.07
N VAL A 45 4.81 10.51 -11.73
CA VAL A 45 4.74 10.47 -13.20
C VAL A 45 5.70 11.46 -13.85
N ASP A 46 5.94 12.62 -13.20
CA ASP A 46 6.93 13.60 -13.65
C ASP A 46 8.36 13.06 -13.46
N CYS A 47 8.65 12.38 -12.35
CA CYS A 47 9.93 11.68 -12.14
C CYS A 47 10.20 10.56 -13.14
N LEU A 48 9.15 9.91 -13.65
CA LEU A 48 9.24 8.89 -14.70
C LEU A 48 9.26 9.48 -16.12
N ALA A 49 9.19 10.81 -16.26
CA ALA A 49 9.14 11.53 -17.53
C ALA A 49 8.07 11.00 -18.51
N LEU A 50 6.91 10.59 -17.98
CA LEU A 50 5.84 10.03 -18.82
C LEU A 50 5.16 11.12 -19.64
N ALA A 51 4.98 10.85 -20.94
CA ALA A 51 4.29 11.75 -21.86
C ALA A 51 2.87 12.11 -21.35
N PRO A 52 2.37 13.33 -21.58
CA PRO A 52 1.02 13.74 -21.15
C PRO A 52 -0.12 12.85 -21.67
N ASN A 53 0.08 12.23 -22.84
CA ASN A 53 -0.87 11.30 -23.46
C ASN A 53 -0.67 9.83 -23.04
N ASN A 54 0.26 9.54 -22.12
CA ASN A 54 0.44 8.19 -21.61
C ASN A 54 -0.84 7.74 -20.86
N VAL A 55 -1.37 6.57 -21.25
CA VAL A 55 -2.62 6.03 -20.72
C VAL A 55 -2.56 5.80 -19.21
N HIS A 56 -1.44 5.27 -18.71
CA HIS A 56 -1.25 5.00 -17.28
C HIS A 56 -1.26 6.29 -16.46
N ARG A 57 -0.61 7.35 -16.96
CA ARG A 57 -0.66 8.69 -16.37
C ARG A 57 -2.11 9.19 -16.25
N GLN A 58 -2.89 9.11 -17.32
CA GLN A 58 -4.26 9.63 -17.33
C GLN A 58 -5.19 8.88 -16.38
N VAL A 59 -5.12 7.54 -16.38
CA VAL A 59 -5.90 6.70 -15.46
C VAL A 59 -5.52 6.97 -14.02
N GLY A 60 -4.22 6.93 -13.73
CA GLY A 60 -3.72 7.10 -12.38
C GLY A 60 -4.18 8.43 -11.80
N LEU A 61 -4.04 9.53 -12.54
CA LEU A 61 -4.43 10.86 -12.05
C LEU A 61 -5.93 10.93 -11.71
N ARG A 62 -6.80 10.37 -12.56
CA ARG A 62 -8.25 10.32 -12.29
C ARG A 62 -8.59 9.46 -11.07
N LEU A 63 -7.89 8.34 -10.91
CA LEU A 63 -8.11 7.42 -9.78
C LEU A 63 -7.60 8.01 -8.46
N ALA A 64 -6.44 8.67 -8.48
CA ALA A 64 -5.91 9.40 -7.34
C ALA A 64 -6.85 10.54 -6.90
N GLU A 65 -7.41 11.30 -7.83
CA GLU A 65 -8.44 12.29 -7.55
C GLU A 65 -9.73 11.70 -6.97
N ALA A 66 -10.07 10.46 -7.32
CA ALA A 66 -11.20 9.76 -6.73
C ALA A 66 -10.91 9.34 -5.28
N ILE A 67 -9.71 8.85 -5.00
CA ILE A 67 -9.24 8.47 -3.65
C ILE A 67 -9.16 9.71 -2.74
N ASP A 68 -8.62 10.82 -3.23
CA ASP A 68 -8.54 12.07 -2.46
C ASP A 68 -9.93 12.60 -2.08
N ARG A 69 -10.93 12.40 -2.95
CA ARG A 69 -12.33 12.82 -2.70
C ARG A 69 -13.15 11.87 -1.83
N ASP A 70 -12.63 10.69 -1.49
CA ASP A 70 -13.37 9.75 -0.66
C ASP A 70 -13.66 10.31 0.75
N GLY A 71 -14.73 9.83 1.39
CA GLY A 71 -15.08 10.27 2.73
C GLY A 71 -14.09 9.76 3.79
N PRO A 72 -14.02 10.40 4.98
CA PRO A 72 -13.11 10.02 6.06
C PRO A 72 -13.34 8.59 6.59
N ARG A 73 -14.50 7.98 6.32
CA ARG A 73 -14.78 6.58 6.69
C ARG A 73 -13.84 5.55 6.03
N PHE A 74 -13.20 5.93 4.93
CA PHE A 74 -12.25 5.09 4.19
C PHE A 74 -10.79 5.42 4.55
N ASP A 75 -10.58 6.31 5.52
CA ASP A 75 -9.28 6.74 6.01
C ASP A 75 -9.05 6.06 7.38
N LEU A 76 -8.76 4.76 7.34
CA LEU A 76 -8.60 3.95 8.55
C LEU A 76 -7.31 4.34 9.30
N PRO A 77 -7.10 3.87 10.55
CA PRO A 77 -5.86 4.16 11.25
C PRO A 77 -4.60 3.74 10.47
N TYR A 78 -4.60 2.59 9.78
CA TYR A 78 -3.49 2.12 8.95
C TYR A 78 -3.83 2.15 7.46
N HIS A 79 -4.86 1.42 7.01
CA HIS A 79 -5.19 1.32 5.58
C HIS A 79 -5.89 2.60 5.12
N ASN A 80 -5.10 3.60 4.76
CA ASN A 80 -5.54 4.97 4.53
C ASN A 80 -4.74 5.64 3.39
N ARG A 81 -5.01 6.91 3.12
CA ARG A 81 -4.33 7.64 2.02
C ARG A 81 -2.82 7.79 2.24
N GLN A 82 -2.38 7.84 3.50
CA GLN A 82 -0.96 7.92 3.82
C GLN A 82 -0.27 6.61 3.43
N HIS A 83 -0.81 5.45 3.82
CA HIS A 83 -0.29 4.15 3.41
C HIS A 83 -0.18 4.03 1.89
N VAL A 84 -1.22 4.40 1.15
CA VAL A 84 -1.19 4.38 -0.33
C VAL A 84 -0.04 5.23 -0.89
N CYS A 85 0.21 6.41 -0.34
CA CYS A 85 1.35 7.24 -0.74
C CYS A 85 2.70 6.60 -0.41
N GLU A 86 2.85 6.04 0.78
CA GLU A 86 4.08 5.37 1.24
C GLU A 86 4.43 4.21 0.32
N VAL A 87 3.44 3.35 0.00
CA VAL A 87 3.62 2.21 -0.92
C VAL A 87 4.00 2.68 -2.33
N MET A 88 3.36 3.72 -2.88
CA MET A 88 3.72 4.24 -4.21
C MET A 88 5.18 4.75 -4.27
N TRP A 89 5.66 5.40 -3.21
CA TRP A 89 7.06 5.84 -3.13
C TRP A 89 8.03 4.68 -2.92
N CYS A 90 7.67 3.67 -2.14
CA CYS A 90 8.43 2.43 -2.05
C CYS A 90 8.52 1.72 -3.41
N CYS A 91 7.44 1.67 -4.18
CA CYS A 91 7.44 1.13 -5.54
C CYS A 91 8.44 1.87 -6.44
N ARG A 92 8.47 3.21 -6.36
CA ARG A 92 9.44 4.01 -7.12
C ARG A 92 10.88 3.73 -6.70
N TYR A 93 11.14 3.70 -5.40
CA TYR A 93 12.48 3.46 -4.87
C TYR A 93 13.00 2.06 -5.24
N LEU A 94 12.15 1.03 -5.09
CA LEU A 94 12.48 -0.33 -5.53
C LEU A 94 12.66 -0.40 -7.05
N GLY A 95 11.85 0.31 -7.82
CA GLY A 95 12.01 0.41 -9.28
C GLY A 95 13.37 0.99 -9.68
N LEU A 96 13.91 1.96 -8.92
CA LEU A 96 15.28 2.43 -9.11
C LEU A 96 16.32 1.39 -8.71
N ALA A 97 16.17 0.76 -7.54
CA ALA A 97 17.13 -0.20 -7.02
C ALA A 97 17.24 -1.47 -7.88
N LEU A 98 16.15 -1.84 -8.55
CA LEU A 98 16.05 -3.00 -9.43
C LEU A 98 16.23 -2.66 -10.93
N ASP A 99 16.55 -1.40 -11.25
CA ASP A 99 16.69 -0.91 -12.63
C ASP A 99 15.48 -1.24 -13.53
N LEU A 100 14.27 -1.08 -13.00
CA LEU A 100 13.04 -1.34 -13.74
C LEU A 100 12.78 -0.24 -14.77
N ALA A 101 12.29 -0.65 -15.94
CA ALA A 101 11.85 0.29 -16.97
C ALA A 101 10.79 1.26 -16.42
N PRO A 102 10.74 2.53 -16.89
CA PRO A 102 9.73 3.49 -16.45
C PRO A 102 8.29 3.00 -16.64
N GLN A 103 8.05 2.25 -17.73
CA GLN A 103 6.75 1.66 -18.05
C GLN A 103 6.33 0.60 -17.02
N THR A 104 7.22 -0.32 -16.67
CA THR A 104 6.98 -1.32 -15.61
C THR A 104 6.78 -0.64 -14.25
N THR A 105 7.58 0.40 -13.95
CA THR A 105 7.47 1.14 -12.69
C THR A 105 6.12 1.82 -12.55
N ILE A 106 5.56 2.44 -13.60
CA ILE A 106 4.24 3.08 -13.51
C ILE A 106 3.12 2.05 -13.38
N GLU A 107 3.22 0.87 -13.99
CA GLU A 107 2.25 -0.22 -13.82
C GLU A 107 2.19 -0.68 -12.36
N ILE A 108 3.35 -0.85 -11.71
CA ILE A 108 3.45 -1.18 -10.28
C ILE A 108 2.86 -0.05 -9.43
N ILE A 109 3.20 1.22 -9.73
CA ILE A 109 2.66 2.38 -9.00
C ILE A 109 1.14 2.48 -9.16
N LEU A 110 0.58 2.16 -10.34
CA LEU A 110 -0.86 2.10 -10.52
C LEU A 110 -1.49 0.98 -9.70
N ALA A 111 -0.88 -0.20 -9.64
CA ALA A 111 -1.37 -1.27 -8.78
C ALA A 111 -1.33 -0.86 -7.30
N ALA A 112 -0.24 -0.22 -6.86
CA ALA A 112 -0.13 0.36 -5.51
C ALA A 112 -1.18 1.42 -5.23
N LEU A 113 -1.54 2.25 -6.21
CA LEU A 113 -2.54 3.30 -6.04
C LEU A 113 -3.90 2.74 -5.61
N PHE A 114 -4.26 1.54 -6.07
CA PHE A 114 -5.56 0.94 -5.74
C PHE A 114 -5.52 -0.33 -4.91
N HIS A 115 -4.36 -0.86 -4.51
CA HIS A 115 -4.29 -2.17 -3.81
C HIS A 115 -5.24 -2.23 -2.59
N ASP A 116 -5.29 -1.16 -1.81
CA ASP A 116 -6.18 -0.98 -0.65
C ASP A 116 -7.35 -0.01 -0.88
N TYR A 117 -7.78 0.19 -2.14
CA TYR A 117 -8.81 1.17 -2.42
C TYR A 117 -10.13 0.83 -1.72
N ARG A 118 -10.53 1.69 -0.77
CA ARG A 118 -11.67 1.49 0.14
C ARG A 118 -11.56 0.21 0.97
N HIS A 119 -10.36 -0.11 1.42
CA HIS A 119 -10.14 -1.13 2.44
C HIS A 119 -11.09 -0.91 3.62
N ASP A 120 -11.78 -1.96 4.04
CA ASP A 120 -12.79 -1.87 5.10
C ASP A 120 -12.23 -2.26 6.48
N GLY A 121 -10.97 -2.70 6.55
CA GLY A 121 -10.30 -3.19 7.76
C GLY A 121 -10.63 -4.63 8.14
N ASN A 122 -11.44 -5.34 7.33
CA ASN A 122 -11.95 -6.66 7.63
C ASN A 122 -11.22 -7.77 6.88
N ASN A 123 -10.23 -8.35 7.55
CA ASN A 123 -9.58 -9.57 7.10
C ASN A 123 -10.37 -10.86 7.44
N ARG A 124 -11.50 -10.77 8.16
CA ARG A 124 -12.34 -11.94 8.49
C ARG A 124 -13.35 -12.20 7.38
N SER A 125 -12.86 -12.76 6.28
CA SER A 125 -13.68 -13.25 5.17
C SER A 125 -13.27 -14.69 4.88
N PRO A 126 -14.22 -15.63 4.72
CA PRO A 126 -13.89 -16.97 4.22
C PRO A 126 -13.54 -16.95 2.72
N ILE A 127 -13.83 -15.85 2.02
CA ILE A 127 -13.49 -15.65 0.62
C ILE A 127 -12.06 -15.11 0.53
N PRO A 128 -11.12 -15.84 -0.10
CA PRO A 128 -9.76 -15.36 -0.36
C PRO A 128 -9.76 -14.09 -1.22
N PHE A 129 -8.81 -13.20 -0.95
CA PHE A 129 -8.57 -11.97 -1.72
C PHE A 129 -9.81 -11.07 -1.87
N ARG A 130 -10.74 -11.09 -0.90
CA ARG A 130 -12.00 -10.33 -0.98
C ARG A 130 -11.74 -8.84 -1.17
N LEU A 131 -10.78 -8.29 -0.43
CA LEU A 131 -10.51 -6.85 -0.38
C LEU A 131 -9.81 -6.39 -1.66
N GLU A 132 -8.83 -7.16 -2.10
CA GLU A 132 -8.06 -6.99 -3.32
C GLU A 132 -9.00 -7.04 -4.54
N ARG A 133 -9.95 -7.99 -4.57
CA ARG A 133 -10.99 -8.05 -5.60
C ARG A 133 -11.92 -6.84 -5.53
N HIS A 134 -12.25 -6.36 -4.34
CA HIS A 134 -13.07 -5.16 -4.17
C HIS A 134 -12.37 -3.91 -4.73
N SER A 135 -11.11 -3.71 -4.35
CA SER A 135 -10.21 -2.69 -4.86
C SER A 135 -10.14 -2.67 -6.39
N ILE A 136 -9.89 -3.82 -7.02
CA ILE A 136 -9.85 -3.96 -8.48
C ILE A 136 -11.20 -3.59 -9.11
N ASN A 137 -12.32 -4.04 -8.53
CA ASN A 137 -13.66 -3.73 -9.04
C ASN A 137 -13.97 -2.23 -8.97
N LEU A 138 -13.48 -1.54 -7.95
CA LEU A 138 -13.62 -0.08 -7.82
C LEU A 138 -12.72 0.69 -8.82
N ALA A 139 -11.53 0.18 -9.10
CA ALA A 139 -10.60 0.78 -10.06
C ALA A 139 -11.02 0.52 -11.53
N ARG A 140 -11.72 -0.60 -11.79
CA ARG A 140 -12.09 -1.06 -13.14
C ARG A 140 -12.75 0.01 -14.03
N PRO A 141 -13.72 0.82 -13.58
CA PRO A 141 -14.31 1.86 -14.42
C PRO A 141 -13.29 2.89 -14.94
N TYR A 142 -12.26 3.20 -14.15
CA TYR A 142 -11.19 4.13 -14.53
C TYR A 142 -10.25 3.51 -15.55
N LEU A 143 -9.89 2.24 -15.35
CA LEU A 143 -9.04 1.47 -16.27
C LEU A 143 -9.71 1.32 -17.64
N LEU A 144 -10.97 0.85 -17.65
CA LEU A 144 -11.75 0.65 -18.88
C LEU A 144 -11.98 1.96 -19.66
N ALA A 145 -12.22 3.07 -18.95
CA ALA A 145 -12.40 4.38 -19.59
C ALA A 145 -11.15 4.88 -20.34
N ALA A 146 -9.99 4.29 -20.10
CA ALA A 146 -8.76 4.59 -20.83
C ALA A 146 -8.30 3.45 -21.75
N GLY A 147 -9.16 2.44 -21.96
CA GLY A 147 -8.86 1.30 -22.81
C GLY A 147 -7.92 0.26 -22.17
N LEU A 148 -7.66 0.35 -20.86
CA LEU A 148 -6.97 -0.70 -20.12
C LEU A 148 -8.01 -1.71 -19.64
N ASP A 149 -8.06 -2.89 -20.27
CA ASP A 149 -8.83 -4.00 -19.73
C ASP A 149 -8.01 -4.70 -18.62
N PRO A 150 -8.47 -4.69 -17.35
CA PRO A 150 -7.79 -5.37 -16.26
C PRO A 150 -7.62 -6.88 -16.51
N MET A 151 -8.44 -7.47 -17.40
CA MET A 151 -8.31 -8.86 -17.82
C MET A 151 -7.27 -9.05 -18.93
N GLN A 152 -6.98 -8.02 -19.74
CA GLN A 152 -5.92 -8.05 -20.75
C GLN A 152 -4.53 -7.80 -20.16
N CYS A 153 -4.42 -7.21 -18.96
CA CYS A 153 -3.18 -7.22 -18.20
C CYS A 153 -2.70 -8.64 -17.79
N ARG A 154 -3.49 -9.70 -18.09
CA ARG A 154 -3.10 -11.11 -17.99
C ARG A 154 -2.41 -11.66 -19.25
N HIS A 155 -1.66 -10.85 -19.98
CA HIS A 155 -1.02 -11.26 -21.22
C HIS A 155 0.49 -11.09 -21.17
N HIS A 156 1.20 -12.17 -20.84
CA HIS A 156 2.29 -12.71 -21.67
C HIS A 156 2.55 -14.21 -21.38
N ARG A 157 2.31 -15.02 -22.43
CA ARG A 157 2.73 -16.41 -22.80
C ARG A 157 2.76 -17.57 -21.79
N ARG A 158 2.13 -18.67 -22.23
CA ARG A 158 2.36 -20.07 -21.83
C ARG A 158 3.71 -20.58 -22.35
N GLN A 159 4.35 -21.50 -21.61
CA GLN A 159 4.57 -22.92 -22.00
C GLN A 159 5.54 -23.61 -21.02
N GLU A 160 5.03 -24.20 -19.93
CA GLU A 160 5.49 -25.47 -19.30
C GLU A 160 4.39 -25.92 -18.29
N PRO A 161 4.27 -27.22 -17.96
CA PRO A 161 3.34 -27.67 -16.92
C PRO A 161 3.93 -27.34 -15.54
N HIS A 162 3.30 -26.37 -14.88
CA HIS A 162 3.66 -25.88 -13.56
C HIS A 162 2.95 -26.66 -12.44
N PRO A 163 3.46 -26.61 -11.19
CA PRO A 163 2.76 -27.17 -10.03
C PRO A 163 1.31 -26.67 -9.97
N GLU A 164 0.37 -27.55 -9.62
CA GLU A 164 -1.04 -27.15 -9.50
C GLU A 164 -1.18 -26.04 -8.44
N ALA A 165 -1.60 -24.86 -8.87
CA ALA A 165 -2.05 -23.84 -7.94
C ALA A 165 -3.15 -24.42 -7.05
N PRO A 166 -3.19 -24.06 -5.76
CA PRO A 166 -4.22 -24.57 -4.87
C PRO A 166 -5.61 -24.27 -5.46
N ALA A 167 -6.53 -25.22 -5.44
CA ALA A 167 -7.86 -25.06 -6.04
C ALA A 167 -8.64 -23.82 -5.53
N TYR A 168 -8.27 -23.30 -4.36
CA TYR A 168 -8.85 -22.11 -3.75
C TYR A 168 -8.16 -20.78 -4.12
N ALA A 169 -7.05 -20.82 -4.85
CA ALA A 169 -6.28 -19.65 -5.28
C ALA A 169 -5.65 -19.85 -6.68
N PRO A 170 -6.45 -20.13 -7.73
CA PRO A 170 -5.96 -20.34 -9.10
C PRO A 170 -5.21 -19.12 -9.67
N GLU A 171 -5.41 -17.93 -9.11
CA GLU A 171 -4.66 -16.71 -9.46
C GLU A 171 -3.16 -16.80 -9.16
N LEU A 172 -2.73 -17.68 -8.25
CA LEU A 172 -1.31 -17.84 -7.90
C LEU A 172 -0.51 -18.59 -8.97
N ALA A 173 -1.17 -19.31 -9.89
CA ALA A 173 -0.51 -19.95 -11.04
C ALA A 173 0.23 -18.94 -11.94
N GLU A 174 -0.17 -17.67 -11.92
CA GLU A 174 0.43 -16.62 -12.73
C GLU A 174 1.81 -16.16 -12.19
N LEU A 175 2.13 -16.47 -10.93
CA LEU A 175 3.43 -16.16 -10.33
C LEU A 175 4.56 -17.08 -10.80
N ASP A 176 4.23 -18.18 -11.48
CA ASP A 176 5.22 -19.10 -12.05
C ASP A 176 5.93 -18.51 -13.30
N ASN A 177 5.41 -17.39 -13.83
CA ASN A 177 6.08 -16.62 -14.87
C ASN A 177 6.95 -15.50 -14.26
N ILE A 178 8.27 -15.61 -14.40
CA ILE A 178 9.25 -14.68 -13.81
C ILE A 178 9.04 -13.22 -14.23
N ASP A 179 8.55 -13.00 -15.46
CA ASP A 179 8.27 -11.67 -16.00
C ASP A 179 7.08 -11.00 -15.27
N ASN A 180 6.12 -11.80 -14.78
CA ASN A 180 4.99 -11.35 -13.97
C ASN A 180 5.32 -11.35 -12.47
N ALA A 181 6.23 -12.23 -12.03
CA ALA A 181 6.63 -12.33 -10.63
C ALA A 181 7.37 -11.07 -10.17
N THR A 182 8.22 -10.47 -11.01
CA THR A 182 9.03 -9.30 -10.61
C THR A 182 8.15 -8.09 -10.23
N PRO A 183 7.17 -7.64 -11.04
CA PRO A 183 6.26 -6.56 -10.64
C PRO A 183 5.42 -6.89 -9.41
N ALA A 184 4.90 -8.13 -9.32
CA ALA A 184 4.08 -8.57 -8.18
C ALA A 184 4.88 -8.60 -6.88
N LEU A 185 6.09 -9.17 -6.89
CA LEU A 185 7.00 -9.20 -5.76
C LEU A 185 7.43 -7.79 -5.37
N THR A 186 7.69 -6.91 -6.34
CA THR A 186 8.04 -5.50 -6.07
C THR A 186 6.90 -4.79 -5.33
N LEU A 187 5.65 -4.99 -5.76
CA LEU A 187 4.49 -4.43 -5.07
C LEU A 187 4.34 -5.01 -3.65
N CYS A 188 4.45 -6.34 -3.50
CA CYS A 188 4.37 -6.98 -2.18
C CYS A 188 5.45 -6.48 -1.23
N LEU A 189 6.68 -6.30 -1.71
CA LEU A 189 7.78 -5.71 -0.93
C LEU A 189 7.46 -4.25 -0.57
N ALA A 190 6.98 -3.45 -1.53
CA ALA A 190 6.65 -2.06 -1.31
C ALA A 190 5.51 -1.87 -0.29
N ASP A 191 4.55 -2.79 -0.25
CA ASP A 191 3.41 -2.75 0.68
C ASP A 191 3.85 -2.96 2.14
N VAL A 192 4.77 -3.91 2.38
CA VAL A 192 5.24 -4.22 3.73
C VAL A 192 6.43 -3.38 4.20
N LEU A 193 7.18 -2.78 3.27
CA LEU A 193 8.41 -2.04 3.56
C LEU A 193 8.22 -0.91 4.59
N PRO A 194 7.19 -0.04 4.50
CA PRO A 194 6.95 0.99 5.51
C PRO A 194 6.82 0.40 6.92
N SER A 195 6.12 -0.72 7.04
CA SER A 195 5.75 -1.35 8.31
C SER A 195 6.82 -2.20 8.96
N LEU A 196 7.87 -2.61 8.22
CA LEU A 196 8.85 -3.58 8.69
C LEU A 196 10.31 -3.22 8.41
N GLY A 197 10.60 -2.51 7.32
CA GLY A 197 11.96 -2.51 6.76
C GLY A 197 12.63 -1.14 6.65
N LEU A 198 11.99 -0.05 7.08
CA LEU A 198 12.63 1.26 7.09
C LEU A 198 13.33 1.56 8.42
N THR A 199 12.58 1.96 9.46
CA THR A 199 13.15 2.23 10.78
C THR A 199 12.31 1.57 11.87
N ILE A 200 12.94 1.23 13.00
CA ILE A 200 12.24 0.61 14.14
C ILE A 200 11.14 1.53 14.67
N GLU A 201 11.41 2.83 14.80
CA GLU A 201 10.44 3.81 15.29
C GLU A 201 9.21 3.89 14.37
N HIS A 202 9.41 3.96 13.06
CA HIS A 202 8.32 4.03 12.11
C HIS A 202 7.53 2.72 12.03
N ALA A 203 8.22 1.57 12.08
CA ALA A 203 7.58 0.27 12.15
C ALA A 203 6.67 0.17 13.39
N LEU A 204 7.17 0.53 14.57
CA LEU A 204 6.36 0.52 15.81
C LEU A 204 5.15 1.45 15.72
N TYR A 205 5.31 2.64 15.15
CA TYR A 205 4.20 3.56 14.89
C TYR A 205 3.12 2.93 14.00
N LEU A 206 3.51 2.29 12.89
CA LEU A 206 2.56 1.63 11.98
C LEU A 206 1.91 0.39 12.60
N GLN A 207 2.64 -0.39 13.41
CA GLN A 207 2.08 -1.50 14.17
C GLN A 207 1.03 -1.02 15.19
N GLU A 208 1.25 0.14 15.82
CA GLU A 208 0.23 0.75 16.68
C GLU A 208 -1.02 1.13 15.89
N LYS A 209 -0.87 1.71 14.70
CA LYS A 209 -2.00 2.03 13.80
C LYS A 209 -2.77 0.79 13.37
N LEU A 210 -2.07 -0.28 12.97
CA LEU A 210 -2.69 -1.58 12.66
C LEU A 210 -3.45 -2.13 13.86
N ALA A 211 -2.84 -2.09 15.05
CA ALA A 211 -3.48 -2.53 16.27
C ALA A 211 -4.74 -1.71 16.58
N GLN A 212 -4.72 -0.38 16.41
CA GLN A 212 -5.89 0.49 16.57
C GLN A 212 -7.00 0.14 15.58
N GLU A 213 -6.66 -0.07 14.31
CA GLU A 213 -7.62 -0.46 13.27
C GLU A 213 -8.31 -1.79 13.62
N TRP A 214 -7.55 -2.76 14.11
CA TRP A 214 -8.09 -4.07 14.52
C TRP A 214 -8.81 -4.02 15.88
N ALA A 215 -8.38 -3.15 16.80
CA ALA A 215 -8.96 -2.99 18.14
C ALA A 215 -10.34 -2.32 18.12
N ASN A 216 -10.54 -1.30 17.27
CA ASN A 216 -11.81 -0.57 17.11
C ASN A 216 -12.99 -1.46 16.71
N ARG A 217 -12.72 -2.72 16.37
CA ARG A 217 -13.70 -3.74 15.99
C ARG A 217 -14.16 -4.63 17.15
N TRP A 218 -13.39 -4.71 18.23
CA TRP A 218 -13.80 -5.46 19.42
C TRP A 218 -14.84 -4.68 20.24
N VAL A 219 -14.77 -3.35 20.22
CA VAL A 219 -15.69 -2.46 20.95
C VAL A 219 -17.07 -2.36 20.27
N SER A 220 -17.15 -2.49 18.93
CA SER A 220 -18.43 -2.44 18.22
C SER A 220 -19.28 -3.71 18.35
N LYS A 221 -18.68 -4.87 18.65
CA LYS A 221 -19.41 -6.12 18.91
C LYS A 221 -19.83 -6.32 20.37
N THR A 222 -19.22 -5.61 21.31
CA THR A 222 -19.54 -5.74 22.75
C THR A 222 -20.69 -4.84 23.20
N LYS A 223 -21.14 -3.86 22.41
CA LYS A 223 -22.33 -3.05 22.75
C LYS A 223 -23.68 -3.76 22.55
N CYS A 224 -23.70 -4.99 22.05
CA CYS A 224 -24.91 -5.84 22.03
C CYS A 224 -24.88 -6.98 23.05
N ALA A 225 -23.83 -7.07 23.88
CA ALA A 225 -23.77 -8.00 25.00
C ALA A 225 -23.60 -7.20 26.29
N SER A 226 -24.74 -6.91 26.90
CA SER A 226 -24.90 -6.33 28.23
C SER A 226 -23.90 -6.88 29.28
N SER A 227 -23.41 -5.97 30.12
CA SER A 227 -23.04 -6.14 31.54
C SER A 227 -22.01 -7.23 31.93
N ASN A 228 -21.00 -6.79 32.71
CA ASN A 228 -20.07 -7.58 33.51
C ASN A 228 -18.92 -8.32 32.80
N ILE A 229 -17.91 -7.58 32.31
CA ILE A 229 -16.54 -8.11 32.28
C ILE A 229 -15.58 -7.04 32.81
N ARG A 230 -14.98 -7.31 33.98
CA ARG A 230 -13.88 -6.53 34.55
C ARG A 230 -12.62 -6.75 33.70
N ASN A 231 -11.95 -5.65 33.38
CA ASN A 231 -10.70 -5.63 32.62
C ASN A 231 -9.54 -6.21 33.49
N PRO A 232 -8.84 -7.29 33.08
CA PRO A 232 -7.78 -7.90 33.89
C PRO A 232 -6.43 -7.15 33.84
N PHE A 233 -6.31 -6.07 33.07
CA PHE A 233 -5.04 -5.33 32.91
C PHE A 233 -4.89 -4.10 33.82
N LEU A 234 -5.83 -3.87 34.75
CA LEU A 234 -5.73 -2.79 35.75
C LEU A 234 -5.65 -3.39 37.15
N CYS A 235 -4.53 -4.04 37.47
CA CYS A 235 -4.17 -4.37 38.84
C CYS A 235 -3.05 -3.45 39.34
N SER A 236 -3.48 -2.39 40.01
CA SER A 236 -2.87 -1.79 41.22
C SER A 236 -1.34 -1.70 41.31
N ALA A 237 -0.80 -0.51 41.04
CA ALA A 237 0.36 0.02 41.76
C ALA A 237 -0.14 0.98 42.84
N THR A 238 -0.39 0.48 44.05
CA THR A 238 -0.55 1.33 45.24
C THR A 238 0.80 1.42 45.92
N ALA A 239 1.37 2.62 45.90
CA ALA A 239 2.56 3.01 46.64
C ALA A 239 2.27 2.96 48.16
N SER A 240 3.17 2.32 48.90
CA SER A 240 3.25 2.38 50.35
C SER A 240 4.13 3.56 50.77
N SER A 241 3.58 4.48 51.58
CA SER A 241 4.35 5.50 52.29
C SER A 241 4.90 4.94 53.61
N PRO A 242 6.10 5.36 54.05
CA PRO A 242 6.71 4.89 55.29
C PRO A 242 6.20 5.66 56.51
N THR A 243 6.11 4.96 57.63
CA THR A 243 6.17 5.51 59.00
C THR A 243 7.58 5.40 59.53
#